data_AF-A0A838TYC4-F1
#
_entry.id   AF-A0A838TYC4-F1
#
_cell.length_a   1.000
_cell.length_b   1.000
_cell.length_c   1.000
_cell.angle_alpha   90.00
_cell.angle_beta   90.00
_cell.angle_gamma   90.00
#
_symmetry.space_group_name_H-M   'P 1'
#
loop_
_entity.id
_entity.type
_entity.pdbx_description
1 polymer ?
#
loop_
_entity_poly.entity_id
_entity_poly.type
_entity_poly.pdbx_seq_one_letter_code
_entity_poly.pdbx_strand_id
1 'polypeptide(L)' 'MSDNFFENIENNDELPTKEVLEIMENHNLDQEEAEHVLELMEEEGLDEEEAVELKDDL' A
#
# COMPACT_ATOMS: atom_id res chain seq x y z
N MET A 1 -35.82 11.10 -12.12
CA MET A 1 -34.98 9.95 -11.77
C MET A 1 -33.94 9.84 -12.87
N SER A 2 -32.73 10.31 -12.58
CA SER A 2 -31.58 10.19 -13.47
C SER A 2 -30.40 9.90 -12.56
N ASP A 3 -30.43 8.71 -11.98
CA ASP A 3 -29.26 8.10 -11.37
C ASP A 3 -28.35 7.60 -12.50
N ASN A 4 -27.04 7.73 -12.30
CA ASN A 4 -25.92 7.30 -13.15
C ASN A 4 -25.38 8.38 -14.11
N PHE A 5 -24.59 9.30 -13.57
CA PHE A 5 -23.51 9.95 -14.31
C PHE A 5 -22.48 10.47 -13.30
N PHE A 6 -21.19 10.29 -13.59
CA PHE A 6 -20.03 10.50 -12.72
C PHE A 6 -19.79 9.30 -11.78
N GLU A 7 -19.44 8.15 -12.35
CA GLU A 7 -18.03 7.78 -12.56
C GLU A 7 -17.23 7.99 -11.28
N ASN A 8 -17.09 6.89 -10.56
CA ASN A 8 -15.99 6.60 -9.64
C ASN A 8 -14.75 7.34 -10.13
N ILE A 9 -14.45 8.47 -9.49
CA ILE A 9 -13.22 9.21 -9.74
C ILE A 9 -12.13 8.37 -9.08
N GLU A 10 -11.77 7.30 -9.77
CA GLU A 10 -10.55 6.54 -9.59
C GLU A 10 -9.44 7.45 -10.11
N ASN A 11 -9.13 8.49 -9.32
CA ASN A 11 -7.87 9.20 -9.41
C ASN A 11 -6.78 8.19 -9.00
N ASN A 12 -6.40 7.33 -9.93
CA ASN A 12 -5.12 6.60 -9.90
C ASN A 12 -3.98 7.54 -10.33
N ASP A 13 -4.00 8.77 -9.79
CA ASP A 13 -2.76 9.53 -9.57
C ASP A 13 -2.30 9.03 -8.19
N GLU A 14 -1.43 7.99 -8.20
CA GLU A 14 -1.00 7.14 -7.08
C GLU A 14 -0.57 7.94 -5.83
N LEU A 15 -1.55 8.36 -5.04
CA LEU A 15 -1.29 8.70 -3.65
C LEU A 15 -1.10 7.38 -2.90
N PRO A 16 -0.10 7.29 -2.00
CA PRO A 16 0.09 6.10 -1.19
C PRO A 16 -1.21 5.77 -0.47
N THR A 17 -1.59 4.49 -0.50
CA THR A 17 -2.81 4.04 0.18
C THR A 17 -2.67 4.30 1.68
N LYS A 18 -3.80 4.28 2.39
CA LYS A 18 -3.78 4.41 3.85
C LYS A 18 -2.91 3.34 4.51
N GLU A 19 -2.84 2.15 3.92
CA GLU A 19 -2.00 1.04 4.38
C GLU A 19 -0.52 1.35 4.15
N VAL A 20 -0.11 1.82 2.96
CA VAL A 20 1.27 2.27 2.70
C VAL A 20 1.67 3.37 3.69
N LEU A 21 0.80 4.36 3.93
CA LEU A 21 1.09 5.45 4.88
C LEU A 21 1.26 4.95 6.33
N GLU A 22 0.46 3.97 6.75
CA GLU A 22 0.60 3.36 8.08
C GLU A 22 1.92 2.60 8.19
N ILE A 23 2.30 1.82 7.17
CA ILE A 23 3.58 1.10 7.11
C ILE A 23 4.77 2.08 7.13
N MET A 24 4.69 3.18 6.36
CA MET A 24 5.69 4.24 6.36
C MET A 24 5.87 4.84 7.77
N GLU A 25 4.79 5.16 8.48
CA GLU A 25 4.87 5.75 9.83
C GLU A 25 5.31 4.75 10.90
N ASN A 26 4.85 3.49 10.81
CA ASN A 26 5.18 2.45 11.79
C ASN A 26 6.65 2.03 11.71
N HIS A 27 7.16 1.84 10.49
CA HIS A 27 8.51 1.32 10.24
C HIS A 27 9.50 2.41 9.82
N ASN A 28 9.08 3.67 9.72
CA ASN A 28 9.86 4.79 9.18
C ASN A 28 10.46 4.48 7.80
N LEU A 29 9.63 3.89 6.94
CA LEU A 29 10.00 3.52 5.57
C LEU A 29 9.65 4.63 4.59
N ASP A 30 10.40 4.67 3.48
CA ASP A 30 10.03 5.51 2.34
C ASP A 30 8.80 4.94 1.62
N GLN A 31 8.19 5.75 0.75
CA GLN A 31 6.98 5.32 0.02
C GLN A 31 7.21 4.05 -0.81
N GLU A 32 8.32 4.00 -1.56
CA GLU A 32 8.71 2.83 -2.37
C GLU A 32 8.89 1.58 -1.50
N GLU A 33 9.48 1.74 -0.32
CA GLU A 33 9.70 0.67 0.62
C GLU A 33 8.39 0.15 1.23
N ALA A 34 7.49 1.05 1.62
CA ALA A 34 6.20 0.69 2.19
C ALA A 34 5.25 0.08 1.15
N GLU A 35 5.33 0.52 -0.12
CA GLU A 35 4.63 -0.11 -1.24
C GLU A 35 5.13 -1.55 -1.44
N HIS A 36 6.44 -1.77 -1.39
CA HIS A 36 7.03 -3.11 -1.50
C HIS A 36 6.63 -4.01 -0.32
N VAL A 37 6.59 -3.48 0.91
CA VAL A 37 6.07 -4.23 2.08
C VAL A 37 4.61 -4.60 1.88
N LEU A 38 3.77 -3.68 1.42
CA LEU A 38 2.37 -3.96 1.16
C LEU A 38 2.21 -5.03 0.07
N GLU A 39 3.01 -4.97 -0.99
CA GLU A 39 3.03 -5.99 -2.05
C GLU A 39 3.43 -7.36 -1.49
N LEU A 40 4.45 -7.44 -0.63
CA LEU A 40 4.86 -8.67 0.04
C LEU A 40 3.76 -9.21 0.99
N MET A 41 3.06 -8.34 1.71
CA MET A 41 1.91 -8.73 2.54
C MET A 41 0.78 -9.33 1.71
N GLU A 42 0.50 -8.79 0.53
CA GLU A 42 -0.54 -9.29 -0.38
C GLU A 42 -0.13 -10.56 -1.14
N GLU A 43 1.11 -10.62 -1.63
CA GLU A 43 1.63 -11.73 -2.44
C GLU A 43 1.90 -12.98 -1.59
N GLU A 44 2.64 -12.81 -0.49
CA GLU A 44 3.06 -13.90 0.37
C GLU A 44 2.09 -14.14 1.54
N GLY A 45 1.15 -13.21 1.77
CA GLY A 45 0.18 -13.30 2.86
C GLY A 45 0.81 -13.08 4.24
N LEU A 46 1.87 -12.29 4.29
CA LEU A 46 2.67 -11.99 5.48
C LEU A 46 2.05 -10.88 6.32
N ASP A 47 2.45 -10.82 7.58
CA ASP A 47 2.18 -9.64 8.40
C ASP A 47 3.19 -8.52 8.14
N GLU A 48 2.91 -7.33 8.69
CA GLU A 48 3.73 -6.13 8.49
C GLU A 48 5.18 -6.34 8.95
N GLU A 49 5.40 -7.05 10.06
CA GLU A 49 6.73 -7.33 10.60
C GLU A 49 7.51 -8.31 9.70
N GLU A 50 6.88 -9.41 9.28
CA GLU A 50 7.48 -10.41 8.38
C GLU A 50 7.77 -9.83 6.99
N ALA A 51 6.87 -9.01 6.44
CA ALA A 51 7.05 -8.38 5.14
C ALA A 51 8.19 -7.34 5.14
N VAL A 52 8.34 -6.58 6.23
CA VAL A 52 9.46 -5.63 6.40
C VAL A 52 10.80 -6.36 6.47
N GLU A 53 10.88 -7.47 7.20
CA GLU A 53 12.09 -8.30 7.26
C GLU A 53 12.45 -8.88 5.88
N LEU A 54 11.45 -9.35 5.13
CA LEU A 54 11.66 -9.91 3.79
C LEU A 54 12.10 -8.88 2.74
N LYS A 55 11.59 -7.64 2.84
CA LYS A 55 12.04 -6.52 2.00
C LYS A 55 13.55 -6.27 2.10
N ASP A 56 14.12 -6.42 3.29
CA ASP A 56 15.54 -6.13 3.56
C ASP A 56 16.47 -7.28 3.13
N ASP A 57 15.92 -8.48 2.94
CA ASP A 57 16.64 -9.68 2.50
C ASP A 57 16.71 -9.84 0.96
N LEU A 58 15.94 -9.05 0.19
CA LEU A 58 15.85 -9.09 -1.28
C LEU A 58 16.78 -8.07 -1.97
#